data_AF-A0A9N9P3F6-F1
#
_entry.id   AF-A0A9N9P3F6-F1
#
_cell.length_a   1.000
_cell.length_b   1.000
_cell.length_c   1.000
_cell.angle_alpha   90.00
_cell.angle_beta   90.00
_cell.angle_gamma   90.00
#
_symmetry.space_group_name_H-M   'P 1'
#
loop_
_entity.id
_entity.type
_entity.pdbx_description
1 polymer ?
#
loop_
_entity_poly.entity_id
_entity_poly.type
_entity_poly.pdbx_seq_one_letter_code
_entity_poly.pdbx_strand_id
1 'polypeptide(L)' 'FDVSEIMKYLNMAADNGNSIALFNLGDIYWNGKLGITVNKEKAKSYFELSASKNNPKAIEFLEKINSKI' A
#
# COMPACT_ATOMS: atom_id res chain seq x y z
N PHE A 1 -13.67 14.49 4.77
CA PHE A 1 -12.96 14.02 3.56
C PHE A 1 -13.66 12.79 3.05
N ASP A 2 -13.97 12.75 1.76
CA ASP A 2 -14.61 11.61 1.13
C ASP A 2 -13.57 10.51 0.88
N VAL A 3 -13.88 9.27 1.29
CA VAL A 3 -13.01 8.10 1.06
C VAL A 3 -12.76 7.91 -0.43
N SER A 4 -13.75 8.18 -1.29
CA SER A 4 -13.61 8.07 -2.74
C SER A 4 -12.57 9.05 -3.28
N GLU A 5 -12.55 10.27 -2.76
CA GLU A 5 -11.60 11.31 -3.14
C GLU A 5 -10.18 10.98 -2.66
N ILE A 6 -10.02 10.50 -1.42
CA ILE A 6 -8.73 10.02 -0.89
C ILE A 6 -8.17 8.91 -1.76
N MET A 7 -8.98 7.90 -2.08
CA MET A 7 -8.58 6.79 -2.92
C MET A 7 -8.23 7.25 -4.34
N LYS A 8 -8.96 8.21 -4.91
CA LYS A 8 -8.65 8.78 -6.22
C LYS A 8 -7.26 9.40 -6.26
N TYR A 9 -6.93 10.29 -5.31
CA TYR A 9 -5.61 10.94 -5.29
C TYR A 9 -4.47 9.96 -5.00
N LEU A 10 -4.70 8.97 -4.11
CA LEU A 10 -3.71 7.93 -3.86
C LEU A 10 -3.45 7.08 -5.10
N ASN A 11 -4.48 6.69 -5.83
CA ASN A 11 -4.30 5.94 -7.09
C ASN A 11 -3.57 6.79 -8.14
N MET A 12 -3.95 8.06 -8.35
CA MET A 12 -3.24 8.94 -9.28
C MET A 12 -1.74 9.11 -8.94
N ALA A 13 -1.40 9.20 -7.66
CA ALA A 13 -0.01 9.27 -7.23
C ALA A 13 0.71 7.93 -7.42
N ALA A 14 0.05 6.81 -7.09
CA ALA A 14 0.58 5.47 -7.27
C ALA A 14 0.83 5.12 -8.74
N ASP A 15 -0.06 5.53 -9.65
CA ASP A 15 0.06 5.35 -11.10
C ASP A 15 1.28 6.11 -11.66
N ASN A 16 1.63 7.25 -11.05
CA ASN A 16 2.86 7.99 -11.33
C ASN A 16 4.10 7.40 -10.62
N GLY A 17 3.99 6.22 -10.01
CA GLY A 17 5.09 5.53 -9.34
C GLY A 17 5.46 6.12 -7.97
N ASN A 18 4.60 6.94 -7.36
CA ASN A 18 4.87 7.48 -6.04
C ASN A 18 4.89 6.36 -5.00
N SER A 19 6.07 6.08 -4.46
CA SER A 19 6.29 4.95 -3.58
C SER A 19 5.54 5.08 -2.24
N ILE A 20 5.31 6.31 -1.77
CA ILE A 20 4.55 6.58 -0.54
C ILE A 20 3.05 6.29 -0.76
N ALA A 21 2.50 6.71 -1.90
CA ALA A 21 1.11 6.43 -2.25
C ALA A 21 0.86 4.92 -2.42
N LEU A 22 1.78 4.21 -3.09
CA LEU A 22 1.75 2.75 -3.16
C LEU A 22 1.77 2.11 -1.77
N PHE A 23 2.66 2.56 -0.87
CA PHE A 23 2.68 2.06 0.51
C PHE A 23 1.36 2.32 1.25
N ASN A 24 0.79 3.52 1.12
CA ASN A 24 -0.46 3.88 1.77
C ASN A 24 -1.64 3.05 1.24
N LEU A 25 -1.71 2.78 -0.07
CA LEU A 25 -2.71 1.87 -0.64
C LEU A 25 -2.54 0.45 -0.10
N GLY A 26 -1.30 -0.03 0.01
CA GLY A 26 -0.98 -1.30 0.66
C GLY A 26 -1.50 -1.35 2.09
N ASP A 27 -1.22 -0.32 2.88
CA ASP A 27 -1.63 -0.21 4.28
C ASP A 27 -3.17 -0.11 4.45
N ILE A 28 -3.85 0.61 3.55
CA ILE A 28 -5.32 0.69 3.52
C ILE A 28 -5.92 -0.69 3.30
N TYR A 29 -5.49 -1.42 2.27
CA TYR A 29 -5.99 -2.77 2.00
C TYR A 29 -5.53 -3.79 3.04
N TRP A 30 -4.37 -3.61 3.66
CA TRP A 30 -3.86 -4.53 4.68
C TRP A 30 -4.66 -4.42 5.97
N ASN A 31 -4.90 -3.20 6.45
CA ASN A 31 -5.53 -2.95 7.75
C ASN A 31 -7.03 -2.62 7.65
N GLY A 32 -7.58 -2.55 6.44
CA GLY A 32 -8.98 -2.19 6.21
C GLY A 32 -9.28 -0.75 6.61
N LYS A 33 -8.33 0.17 6.37
CA LYS A 33 -8.49 1.59 6.75
C LYS A 33 -9.57 2.23 5.88
N LEU A 34 -10.15 3.33 6.37
CA LEU A 34 -11.18 4.09 5.66
C LEU A 34 -12.47 3.28 5.38
N GLY A 35 -12.72 2.20 6.13
CA GLY A 35 -13.87 1.32 5.92
C GLY A 35 -13.73 0.40 4.69
N ILE A 36 -12.54 0.34 4.09
CA ILE A 36 -12.25 -0.56 2.97
C ILE A 36 -12.10 -1.99 3.48
N THR A 37 -12.67 -2.95 2.77
CA THR A 37 -12.50 -4.38 3.10
C THR A 37 -11.04 -4.79 3.01
N VAL A 38 -10.57 -5.54 4.02
CA VAL A 38 -9.21 -6.09 4.04
C VAL A 38 -9.00 -7.00 2.83
N ASN A 39 -7.92 -6.77 2.09
CA ASN A 39 -7.43 -7.63 1.03
C ASN A 39 -5.91 -7.71 1.11
N LYS A 40 -5.39 -8.76 1.77
CA LYS A 40 -3.97 -8.94 2.04
C LYS A 40 -3.14 -9.19 0.77
N GLU A 41 -3.72 -9.86 -0.22
CA GLU A 41 -3.07 -10.13 -1.50
C GLU A 41 -2.86 -8.82 -2.27
N LYS A 42 -3.94 -8.04 -2.46
CA LYS A 42 -3.87 -6.72 -3.09
C LYS A 42 -2.93 -5.77 -2.35
N ALA A 43 -2.97 -5.78 -1.02
CA ALA A 43 -2.06 -5.01 -0.19
C ALA A 43 -0.59 -5.38 -0.44
N LYS A 44 -0.27 -6.68 -0.49
CA LYS A 44 1.07 -7.18 -0.74
C LYS A 44 1.58 -6.71 -2.10
N SER A 45 0.77 -6.78 -3.15
CA SER A 45 1.15 -6.26 -4.48
C SER A 45 1.51 -4.77 -4.44
N TYR A 46 0.76 -3.95 -3.71
CA TYR A 46 1.12 -2.53 -3.54
C TYR A 46 2.41 -2.32 -2.74
N PHE A 47 2.64 -3.13 -1.70
CA PHE A 47 3.91 -3.08 -0.97
C PHE A 47 5.10 -3.53 -1.83
N GLU A 48 4.95 -4.57 -2.65
CA GLU A 48 5.99 -5.03 -3.59
C GLU A 48 6.31 -3.95 -4.62
N LEU A 49 5.28 -3.31 -5.20
CA LEU A 49 5.47 -2.17 -6.09
C LEU A 49 6.16 -1.00 -5.38
N SER A 50 5.75 -0.67 -4.16
CA SER A 50 6.37 0.39 -3.35
C SER A 50 7.85 0.08 -3.04
N ALA A 51 8.15 -1.16 -2.68
CA ALA A 51 9.51 -1.64 -2.42
C ALA A 51 10.39 -1.59 -3.68
N SER A 52 9.84 -1.93 -4.85
CA SER A 52 10.53 -1.80 -6.14
C SER A 52 10.92 -0.34 -6.48
N LYS A 53 10.26 0.63 -5.83
CA LYS A 53 10.57 2.06 -5.88
C LYS A 53 11.42 2.54 -4.71
N ASN A 54 12.16 1.62 -4.06
CA ASN A 54 13.05 1.86 -2.94
C ASN A 54 12.36 2.49 -1.71
N ASN A 55 11.08 2.20 -1.47
CA ASN A 55 10.42 2.65 -0.25
C ASN A 55 10.88 1.80 0.95
N PRO A 56 11.60 2.39 1.94
CA PRO A 56 12.16 1.62 3.05
C PRO A 56 11.08 1.01 3.94
N LYS A 57 9.93 1.68 4.12
CA LYS A 57 8.83 1.14 4.93
C LYS A 57 8.20 -0.08 4.28
N ALA A 58 8.08 -0.08 2.96
CA ALA A 58 7.55 -1.23 2.22
C ALA A 58 8.52 -2.41 2.27
N ILE A 59 9.82 -2.17 2.09
CA ILE A 59 10.88 -3.19 2.19
C ILE A 59 10.86 -3.82 3.59
N GLU A 60 10.95 -2.99 4.65
CA GLU A 60 10.92 -3.45 6.04
C GLU A 60 9.64 -4.23 6.35
N PHE A 61 8.49 -3.77 5.84
CA PHE A 61 7.23 -4.46 6.02
C PHE A 61 7.23 -5.85 5.38
N LEU A 62 7.69 -5.96 4.12
CA LEU A 62 7.77 -7.23 3.40
C LEU A 62 8.74 -8.21 4.07
N GLU A 63 9.88 -7.73 4.55
CA GLU A 63 10.84 -8.53 5.32
C GLU A 63 10.20 -9.07 6.61
N LYS A 64 9.47 -8.22 7.35
CA LYS A 64 8.79 -8.63 8.60
C LYS A 64 7.67 -9.63 8.38
N ILE A 65 6.94 -9.56 7.26
CA ILE A 65 5.88 -10.56 6.99
C ILE A 65 6.46 -11.88 6.48
N ASN A 66 7.54 -11.84 5.69
CA ASN A 66 8.16 -13.05 5.14
C ASN A 66 9.00 -13.80 6.19
N SER A 67 9.59 -13.09 7.16
CA SER A 67 10.33 -13.70 8.27
C SER A 67 9.45 -14.30 9.38
N LYS A 68 8.13 -14.09 9.31
CA LYS A 68 7.15 -14.65 10.25
C LYS A 68 6.48 -15.93 9.74
N ILE A 69 6.90 -16.42 8.59
CA ILE A 69 6.51 -17.71 7.99
C ILE A 69 7.67 -18.67 8.19
#